data_AF-A0A1X6MSH0-F1
#
_entry.id   AF-A0A1X6MSH0-F1
#
_cell.length_a   1.000
_cell.length_b   1.000
_cell.length_c   1.000
_cell.angle_alpha   90.00
_cell.angle_beta   90.00
_cell.angle_gamma   90.00
#
_symmetry.space_group_name_H-M   'P 1'
#
loop_
_entity.id
_entity.type
_entity.pdbx_description
1 polymer ?
#
loop_
_entity_poly.entity_id
_entity_poly.type
_entity_poly.pdbx_seq_one_letter_code
_entity_poly.pdbx_strand_id
1 'polypeptide(L)'
;MVDKSHRVSRLSVHPRYRPRESVFVGGSELYRGDSHAVCSPYLRECVLAMEDCCEEAHEAQQILRQGTYDLPRMAKVFLLIDEATVRRYKADLTDEIEPQINELISRAEKGLRILLKKESTLKAKVSSGVKYSVFPCHFPPF
;
A
#
# COMPACT_ATOMS: atom_id res chain seq x y z
N MET A 1 -11.84 33.27 15.85
CA MET A 1 -11.55 33.62 17.25
C MET A 1 -10.74 32.48 17.84
N VAL A 2 -9.44 32.68 18.07
CA VAL A 2 -8.52 31.62 18.52
C VAL A 2 -8.27 31.82 20.01
N ASP A 3 -8.70 30.85 20.81
CA ASP A 3 -8.57 30.81 22.26
C ASP A 3 -7.10 30.52 22.64
N LYS A 4 -6.45 31.47 23.30
CA LYS A 4 -5.08 31.31 23.83
C LYS A 4 -5.18 30.60 25.19
N SER A 5 -5.10 29.27 25.16
CA SER A 5 -4.92 28.46 26.36
C SER A 5 -3.56 28.74 27.01
N HIS A 6 -3.53 29.63 28.00
CA HIS A 6 -2.39 29.82 28.89
C HIS A 6 -2.10 28.51 29.65
N ARG A 7 -1.08 27.75 29.21
CA ARG A 7 -0.55 26.62 29.98
C ARG A 7 0.16 27.15 31.22
N VAL A 8 -0.58 27.28 32.32
CA VAL A 8 0.00 27.49 33.64
C VAL A 8 0.61 26.15 34.10
N SER A 9 1.88 26.16 34.50
CA SER A 9 2.57 24.98 35.05
C SER A 9 1.78 24.39 36.21
N ARG A 10 1.34 23.12 36.08
CA ARG A 10 0.47 22.42 37.06
C ARG A 10 1.10 22.21 38.45
N LEU A 11 2.39 22.49 38.60
CA LEU A 11 3.11 22.42 39.88
C LEU A 11 2.88 23.63 40.79
N SER A 12 2.41 24.78 40.26
CA SER A 12 2.18 25.98 41.08
C SER A 12 0.81 26.04 41.78
N VAL A 13 -0.06 25.07 41.52
CA VAL A 13 -1.49 25.11 41.93
C VAL A 13 -1.87 23.98 42.90
N HIS A 14 -0.91 23.16 43.37
CA HIS A 14 -1.24 22.06 44.28
C HIS A 14 -1.53 22.58 45.72
N PRO A 15 -2.72 22.34 46.30
CA PRO A 15 -3.13 22.88 47.60
C PRO A 15 -2.29 22.40 48.79
N ARG A 16 -1.56 21.29 48.64
CA ARG A 16 -0.70 20.70 49.68
C ARG A 16 0.72 21.24 49.69
N TYR A 17 1.13 22.00 48.68
CA TYR A 17 2.42 22.67 48.67
C TYR A 17 2.17 24.14 48.94
N ARG A 18 2.73 24.66 50.05
CA ARG A 18 2.78 26.11 50.25
C ARG A 18 3.35 26.76 48.98
N PRO A 19 2.87 27.96 48.58
CA PRO A 19 3.55 28.75 47.57
C PRO A 19 5.04 28.76 47.88
N ARG A 20 5.90 28.44 46.91
CA ARG A 20 7.35 28.45 47.13
C ARG A 20 7.72 29.83 47.67
N GLU A 21 8.24 29.85 48.89
CA GLU A 21 8.77 31.08 49.47
C GLU A 21 9.90 31.55 48.55
N SER A 22 9.81 32.81 48.13
CA SER A 22 10.85 33.44 47.32
C SER A 22 12.15 33.40 48.10
N VAL A 23 13.22 32.85 47.50
CA VAL A 23 14.57 32.85 48.09
C VAL A 23 15.17 34.26 48.09
N PHE A 24 14.55 35.21 47.38
CA PHE A 24 14.90 36.62 47.44
C PHE A 24 14.31 37.21 48.72
N VAL A 25 15.18 37.47 49.70
CA VAL A 25 14.88 38.34 50.85
C VAL A 25 14.78 39.77 50.32
N GLY A 26 13.62 40.14 49.80
CA GLY A 26 13.35 41.46 49.25
C GLY A 26 11.94 41.90 49.58
N GLY A 27 11.79 42.61 50.69
CA GLY A 27 10.66 43.52 50.86
C GLY A 27 10.65 44.54 49.73
N SER A 28 9.49 45.11 49.41
CA SER A 28 9.27 45.96 48.24
C SER A 28 9.97 47.34 48.28
N GLU A 29 11.06 47.49 49.04
CA GLU A 29 11.82 48.74 49.10
C GLU A 29 13.30 48.45 48.81
N LEU A 30 13.84 49.21 47.86
CA LEU A 30 15.22 49.20 47.36
C LEU A 30 15.52 48.17 46.26
N TYR A 31 15.04 48.45 45.05
CA TYR A 31 15.76 48.05 43.83
C TYR A 31 17.11 48.79 43.81
N ARG A 32 18.11 48.22 44.52
CA ARG A 32 19.51 48.65 44.49
C ARG A 32 20.10 48.06 43.20
N GLY A 33 20.52 48.94 42.29
CA GLY A 33 20.86 48.61 40.90
C GLY A 33 21.79 47.41 40.70
N ASP A 34 21.71 46.85 39.49
CA ASP A 34 22.36 45.64 38.95
C ASP A 34 23.86 45.45 39.23
N SER A 35 24.54 46.38 39.89
CA SER A 35 25.99 46.35 40.14
C SER A 35 26.45 45.27 41.14
N HIS A 36 25.54 44.64 41.91
CA HIS A 36 25.88 43.62 42.92
C HIS A 36 24.94 42.39 42.92
N ALA A 37 24.16 42.16 41.87
CA ALA A 37 23.34 40.96 41.77
C ALA A 37 24.23 39.72 41.57
N VAL A 38 24.57 39.03 42.66
CA VAL A 38 25.27 37.75 42.60
C VAL A 38 24.25 36.67 42.27
N CYS A 39 24.18 36.27 41.00
CA CYS A 39 23.36 35.14 40.59
C CYS A 39 23.74 33.88 41.38
N SER A 40 22.73 33.14 41.83
CA SER A 40 22.92 31.87 42.53
C SER A 40 23.82 30.94 41.71
N PRO A 41 24.87 30.33 42.29
CA PRO A 41 25.81 29.47 41.56
C PRO A 41 25.09 28.27 40.91
N TYR A 42 23.96 27.84 41.48
CA TYR A 42 23.13 26.75 40.98
C TYR A 42 22.36 27.09 39.70
N LEU A 43 22.14 28.38 39.40
CA LEU A 43 21.42 28.78 38.18
C LEU A 43 22.19 28.39 36.91
N ARG A 44 23.53 28.49 36.95
CA ARG A 44 24.37 28.09 35.82
C ARG A 44 24.23 26.60 35.55
N GLU A 45 24.26 25.77 36.58
CA GLU A 45 24.07 24.32 36.46
C GLU A 45 22.67 23.98 35.94
N CYS A 46 21.63 24.69 36.39
CA CYS A 46 20.28 24.51 35.86
C CYS A 46 20.16 24.89 34.38
N VAL A 47 20.83 25.96 33.94
CA VAL A 47 20.84 26.37 32.52
C VAL A 47 21.56 25.32 31.68
N LEU A 48 22.74 24.87 32.10
CA LEU A 48 23.49 23.83 31.41
C LEU A 48 22.69 22.52 31.30
N ALA A 49 22.09 22.05 32.39
CA ALA A 49 21.26 20.85 32.37
C ALA A 49 20.03 21.00 31.45
N MET A 50 19.47 22.20 31.34
CA MET A 50 18.37 22.48 30.42
C MET A 50 18.83 22.46 28.96
N GLU A 51 20.01 23.02 28.66
CA GLU A 51 20.63 22.98 27.33
C GLU A 51 20.87 21.53 26.90
N ASP A 52 21.49 20.71 27.76
CA ASP A 52 21.71 19.28 27.51
C ASP A 52 20.39 18.53 27.24
N CYS A 53 19.36 18.80 28.04
CA CYS A 53 18.03 18.20 27.85
C CYS A 53 17.40 18.61 26.50
N CYS A 54 17.65 19.84 26.03
CA CYS A 54 17.13 20.30 24.75
C CYS A 54 17.85 19.62 23.57
N GLU A 55 19.15 19.41 23.68
CA GLU A 55 19.96 18.68 22.69
C GLU A 55 19.50 17.22 22.59
N GLU A 56 19.43 16.51 23.72
CA GLU A 56 18.98 15.11 23.77
C GLU A 56 17.55 14.96 23.22
N ALA A 57 16.63 15.86 23.57
CA ALA A 57 15.27 15.83 23.06
C ALA A 57 15.23 16.07 21.54
N HIS A 58 16.12 16.91 21.01
CA HIS A 58 16.25 17.14 19.58
C HIS A 58 16.75 15.90 18.84
N GLU A 59 17.79 15.25 19.35
CA GLU A 59 18.33 14.01 18.77
C GLU A 59 17.29 12.88 18.80
N ALA A 60 16.62 12.68 19.94
CA ALA A 60 15.55 11.70 20.06
C ALA A 60 14.41 11.96 19.05
N GLN A 61 14.04 13.23 18.84
CA GLN A 61 13.05 13.60 17.85
C GLN A 61 13.50 13.25 16.42
N GLN A 62 14.77 13.49 16.07
CA GLN A 62 15.30 13.13 14.76
C GLN A 62 15.26 11.62 14.53
N ILE A 63 15.70 10.84 15.51
CA ILE A 63 15.68 9.36 15.45
C ILE A 63 14.26 8.86 15.28
N LEU A 64 13.29 9.39 16.05
CA LEU A 64 11.88 9.01 15.91
C LEU A 64 11.37 9.33 14.51
N ARG A 65 11.61 10.54 14.00
CA ARG A 65 11.15 10.93 12.65
C ARG A 65 11.73 10.03 11.56
N GLN A 66 13.00 9.67 11.65
CA GLN A 66 13.67 8.77 10.71
C GLN A 66 13.12 7.34 10.83
N GLY A 67 12.99 6.82 12.05
CA GLY A 67 12.51 5.47 12.34
C GLY A 67 11.02 5.26 12.01
N THR A 68 10.20 6.30 12.13
CA THR A 68 8.76 6.24 11.83
C THR A 68 8.39 6.79 10.46
N TYR A 69 9.38 7.18 9.65
CA TYR A 69 9.14 7.86 8.37
C TYR A 69 8.18 7.08 7.46
N ASP A 70 8.28 5.76 7.46
CA ASP A 70 7.52 4.90 6.56
C ASP A 70 6.19 4.40 7.13
N LEU A 71 5.92 4.60 8.43
CA LEU A 71 4.69 4.10 9.07
C LEU A 71 3.40 4.62 8.39
N PRO A 72 3.29 5.91 8.00
CA PRO A 72 2.11 6.39 7.29
C PRO A 72 1.89 5.74 5.91
N ARG A 73 2.97 5.26 5.27
CA ARG A 73 2.90 4.52 4.00
C ARG A 73 2.41 3.10 4.25
N MET A 74 3.02 2.39 5.22
CA MET A 74 2.65 1.02 5.58
C MET A 74 1.21 0.89 6.06
N ALA A 75 0.70 1.90 6.77
CA ALA A 75 -0.70 1.92 7.24
C ALA A 75 -1.75 1.94 6.11
N LYS A 76 -1.36 2.26 4.87
CA LYS A 76 -2.28 2.43 3.73
C LYS A 76 -2.25 1.26 2.73
N VAL A 77 -1.52 0.19 3.00
CA VAL A 77 -1.26 -0.89 2.01
C VAL A 77 -2.29 -2.03 2.08
N PHE A 78 -3.58 -1.71 2.12
CA PHE A 78 -4.61 -2.73 1.94
C PHE A 78 -5.69 -2.24 0.99
N LEU A 79 -5.59 -2.66 -0.27
CA LEU A 79 -6.69 -2.61 -1.22
C LEU A 79 -7.49 -3.90 -1.04
N LEU A 80 -8.57 -3.81 -0.27
CA LEU A 80 -9.52 -4.90 -0.10
C LEU A 80 -10.61 -4.75 -1.15
N ILE A 81 -10.76 -5.77 -1.99
CA ILE A 81 -11.88 -5.87 -2.94
C ILE A 81 -12.91 -6.80 -2.32
N ASP A 82 -14.16 -6.34 -2.24
CA ASP A 82 -15.27 -7.15 -1.74
C ASP A 82 -15.60 -8.29 -2.70
N GLU A 83 -16.00 -9.44 -2.15
CA GLU A 83 -16.38 -10.62 -2.91
C GLU A 83 -17.58 -10.34 -3.82
N ALA A 84 -18.51 -9.47 -3.39
CA ALA A 84 -19.64 -9.07 -4.23
C ALA A 84 -19.17 -8.34 -5.49
N THR A 85 -18.13 -7.51 -5.40
CA THR A 85 -17.53 -6.80 -6.54
C THR A 85 -16.87 -7.79 -7.50
N VAL A 86 -16.13 -8.78 -6.97
CA VAL A 86 -15.53 -9.85 -7.79
C VAL A 86 -16.60 -10.64 -8.54
N ARG A 87 -17.69 -11.01 -7.85
CA ARG A 87 -18.80 -11.77 -8.46
C ARG A 87 -19.51 -10.98 -9.56
N ARG A 88 -19.74 -9.68 -9.37
CA ARG A 88 -20.34 -8.80 -10.39
C ARG A 88 -19.45 -8.71 -11.62
N TYR A 89 -18.19 -8.33 -11.46
CA TYR A 89 -17.28 -8.22 -12.61
C TYR A 89 -17.07 -9.55 -13.33
N LYS A 90 -17.06 -10.67 -12.60
CA LYS A 90 -17.02 -11.98 -13.24
C LYS A 90 -18.26 -12.25 -14.09
N ALA A 91 -19.45 -11.94 -13.58
CA ALA A 91 -20.69 -12.09 -14.34
C ALA A 91 -20.69 -11.19 -15.59
N ASP A 92 -20.37 -9.91 -15.43
CA ASP A 92 -20.31 -8.94 -16.53
C ASP A 92 -19.33 -9.40 -17.63
N LEU A 93 -18.12 -9.83 -17.24
CA LEU A 93 -17.13 -10.37 -18.17
C LEU A 93 -17.59 -11.66 -18.85
N THR A 94 -18.35 -12.51 -18.14
CA THR A 94 -18.88 -13.74 -18.72
C THR A 94 -19.90 -13.40 -19.80
N ASP A 95 -20.83 -12.49 -19.51
CA ASP A 95 -21.86 -12.05 -20.46
C ASP A 95 -21.26 -11.41 -21.73
N GLU A 96 -20.14 -10.68 -21.59
CA GLU A 96 -19.43 -10.06 -22.72
C GLU A 96 -18.60 -11.04 -23.57
N ILE A 97 -17.94 -12.02 -22.92
CA ILE A 97 -16.94 -12.90 -23.57
C ILE A 97 -17.56 -14.20 -24.06
N GLU A 98 -18.51 -14.78 -23.33
CA GLU A 98 -19.16 -16.05 -23.64
C GLU A 98 -19.73 -16.15 -25.08
N PRO A 99 -20.42 -15.13 -25.64
CA PRO A 99 -20.90 -15.23 -27.02
C PRO A 99 -19.76 -15.34 -28.05
N GLN A 100 -18.63 -14.67 -27.81
CA GLN A 100 -17.47 -14.70 -28.70
C GLN A 100 -16.79 -16.07 -28.68
N ILE A 101 -16.68 -16.68 -27.50
CA ILE A 101 -16.17 -18.05 -27.34
C ILE A 101 -17.07 -19.03 -28.10
N ASN A 102 -18.39 -18.92 -27.93
CA ASN A 102 -19.35 -19.80 -28.58
C ASN A 102 -19.34 -19.67 -30.12
N GLU A 103 -19.15 -18.45 -30.64
CA GLU A 103 -18.97 -18.23 -32.07
C GLU A 103 -17.70 -18.94 -32.59
N LEU A 104 -16.58 -18.80 -31.89
CA LEU A 104 -15.31 -19.45 -32.24
C LEU A 104 -15.43 -20.97 -32.24
N ILE A 105 -16.09 -21.54 -31.23
CA ILE A 105 -16.38 -22.98 -31.16
C ILE A 105 -17.22 -23.40 -32.37
N SER A 106 -18.33 -22.72 -32.64
CA SER A 106 -19.20 -23.01 -33.78
C SER A 106 -18.45 -22.97 -35.11
N ARG A 107 -17.54 -22.00 -35.28
CA ARG A 107 -16.71 -21.88 -36.48
C ARG A 107 -15.72 -23.03 -36.59
N ALA A 108 -15.06 -23.42 -35.50
CA ALA A 108 -14.14 -24.54 -35.46
C ALA A 108 -14.84 -25.86 -35.80
N GLU A 109 -16.02 -26.11 -35.23
CA GLU A 109 -16.82 -27.32 -35.51
C GLU A 109 -17.29 -27.40 -36.96
N LYS A 110 -17.68 -26.25 -37.55
CA LYS A 110 -18.00 -26.18 -38.98
C LYS A 110 -16.77 -26.52 -39.83
N GLY A 111 -15.62 -25.94 -39.51
CA GLY A 111 -14.35 -26.23 -40.17
C GLY A 111 -13.97 -27.71 -40.10
N LEU A 112 -14.10 -28.32 -38.92
CA LEU A 112 -13.83 -29.74 -38.69
C LEU A 112 -14.74 -30.63 -39.56
N ARG A 113 -16.04 -30.35 -39.60
CA ARG A 113 -16.99 -31.10 -40.43
C ARG A 113 -16.67 -31.02 -41.93
N ILE A 114 -16.18 -29.87 -42.41
CA ILE A 114 -15.75 -29.71 -43.80
C ILE A 114 -14.52 -30.58 -44.08
N LEU A 115 -13.54 -30.60 -43.19
CA LEU A 115 -12.33 -31.41 -43.34
C LEU A 115 -12.65 -32.90 -43.33
N LEU A 116 -13.52 -33.36 -42.43
CA LEU A 116 -13.96 -34.76 -42.38
C LEU A 116 -14.67 -35.19 -43.68
N LYS A 117 -15.53 -34.32 -44.26
CA LYS A 117 -16.17 -34.58 -45.56
C LYS A 117 -15.16 -34.65 -46.71
N LYS A 118 -14.13 -33.79 -46.69
CA LYS A 118 -13.05 -33.84 -47.69
C LYS A 118 -12.25 -35.12 -47.55
N GLU A 119 -11.92 -35.51 -46.32
CA GLU A 119 -11.24 -36.77 -46.02
C GLU A 119 -12.02 -37.98 -46.53
N SER A 120 -13.33 -38.07 -46.24
CA SER A 120 -14.17 -39.17 -46.71
C SER A 120 -14.23 -39.24 -48.24
N THR A 121 -14.31 -38.09 -48.90
CA THR A 121 -14.33 -37.99 -50.36
C THR A 121 -13.00 -38.43 -50.97
N LEU A 122 -11.88 -38.01 -50.37
CA LEU A 122 -10.53 -38.44 -50.80
C LEU A 122 -10.31 -39.92 -50.58
N LYS A 123 -10.71 -40.47 -49.41
CA LYS A 123 -10.68 -41.92 -49.15
C LYS A 123 -11.47 -42.70 -50.20
N ALA A 124 -12.68 -42.25 -50.53
CA ALA A 124 -13.49 -42.89 -51.57
C ALA A 124 -12.80 -42.88 -52.94
N LYS A 125 -12.17 -41.76 -53.33
CA LYS A 125 -11.40 -41.65 -54.58
C LYS A 125 -10.18 -42.56 -54.61
N VAL A 126 -9.44 -42.66 -53.50
CA VAL A 126 -8.29 -43.58 -53.38
C VAL A 126 -8.77 -45.02 -53.49
N SER A 127 -9.82 -45.41 -52.75
CA SER A 127 -10.38 -46.75 -52.81
C SER A 127 -10.92 -47.12 -54.20
N SER A 128 -11.51 -46.18 -54.94
CA SER A 128 -11.91 -46.42 -56.33
C SER A 128 -10.70 -46.52 -57.26
N GLY A 129 -9.71 -45.63 -57.15
CA GLY A 129 -8.50 -45.65 -57.97
C GLY A 129 -7.69 -46.94 -57.81
N VAL A 130 -7.59 -47.46 -56.58
CA VAL A 130 -6.93 -48.75 -56.29
C VAL A 130 -7.68 -49.93 -56.93
N LYS A 131 -9.02 -49.88 -57.04
CA LYS A 131 -9.79 -50.91 -57.76
C LYS A 131 -9.50 -50.91 -59.26
N TYR A 132 -9.22 -49.74 -59.85
CA TYR A 132 -8.91 -49.64 -61.29
C TYR A 132 -7.44 -49.95 -61.62
N SER A 133 -6.51 -49.95 -60.66
CA SER A 133 -5.12 -50.37 -60.85
C SER A 133 -4.88 -51.89 -60.69
N VAL A 134 -5.89 -52.64 -60.25
CA VAL A 134 -5.85 -54.11 -60.11
C VAL A 134 -6.80 -54.75 -61.13
N PHE A 135 -6.69 -54.34 -62.40
CA PHE A 135 -7.12 -55.22 -63.50
C PHE A 135 -5.91 -56.05 -63.91
N PRO A 136 -5.97 -57.40 -63.87
CA PRO A 136 -4.90 -58.20 -64.41
C PRO A 136 -4.84 -57.95 -65.92
N CYS A 137 -3.75 -57.36 -66.39
CA CYS A 137 -3.42 -57.29 -67.80
C CYS A 137 -3.31 -58.71 -68.35
N HIS A 138 -4.42 -59.26 -68.85
CA HIS A 138 -4.39 -60.51 -69.60
C HIS A 138 -3.89 -60.16 -71.01
N PHE A 139 -2.58 -60.31 -71.21
CA PHE A 139 -1.95 -60.28 -72.52
C PHE A 139 -2.42 -61.51 -73.31
N PRO A 140 -3.10 -61.37 -74.46
CA PRO A 140 -3.34 -62.51 -75.33
C PRO A 140 -2.00 -62.99 -75.91
N PRO A 141 -1.76 -64.32 -75.96
CA PRO A 141 -0.59 -64.85 -76.65
C PRO A 141 -0.83 -64.78 -78.17
N PHE A 142 0.24 -64.37 -78.86
CA PHE A 142 0.53 -64.39 -80.32
C PHE A 142 -0.56 -64.81 -81.30
#